data_AF-A0A3A1WIR3-F1
#
_entry.id   AF-A0A3A1WIR3-F1
#
_cell.length_a   1.000
_cell.length_b   1.000
_cell.length_c   1.000
_cell.angle_alpha   90.00
_cell.angle_beta   90.00
_cell.angle_gamma   90.00
#
_symmetry.space_group_name_H-M   'P 1'
#
loop_
_entity.id
_entity.type
_entity.pdbx_description
1 polymer ?
#
loop_
_entity_poly.entity_id
_entity_poly.type
_entity_poly.pdbx_seq_one_letter_code
_entity_poly.pdbx_strand_id
1 'polypeptide(L)'
;MTIRNTADAELKALADSAIHQTLVALIERGVSFETAMDRLLTTAAAQIARHEGAEQTARIFRSMADNIQRGALVAVERRTTAN
;
A
#
# COMPACT_ATOMS: atom_id res chain seq x y z
N MET A 1 -4.40 -24.50 -15.39
CA MET A 1 -4.10 -23.05 -15.30
C MET A 1 -4.58 -22.52 -13.94
N THR A 2 -4.00 -23.02 -12.85
CA THR A 2 -4.52 -22.79 -11.48
C THR A 2 -3.39 -22.46 -10.51
N ILE A 3 -2.22 -23.09 -10.70
CA ILE A 3 -1.04 -22.94 -9.85
C ILE A 3 -0.46 -21.51 -9.87
N ARG A 4 -0.45 -20.82 -11.02
CA ARG A 4 0.05 -19.42 -11.11
C ARG A 4 -0.78 -18.44 -10.27
N ASN A 5 -2.10 -18.63 -10.21
CA ASN A 5 -2.99 -17.74 -9.46
C ASN A 5 -2.79 -17.88 -7.95
N THR A 6 -2.53 -19.11 -7.48
CA THR A 6 -2.24 -19.36 -6.06
C THR A 6 -0.91 -18.74 -5.65
N ALA A 7 0.14 -18.90 -6.46
CA ALA A 7 1.45 -18.31 -6.19
C ALA A 7 1.40 -16.76 -6.13
N ASP A 8 0.68 -16.13 -7.06
CA ASP A 8 0.52 -14.67 -7.06
C ASP A 8 -0.26 -14.17 -5.83
N ALA A 9 -1.25 -14.92 -5.37
CA ALA A 9 -2.01 -14.60 -4.16
C ALA A 9 -1.16 -14.75 -2.90
N GLU A 10 -0.33 -15.79 -2.82
CA GLU A 10 0.62 -16.01 -1.72
C GLU A 10 1.66 -14.90 -1.64
N LEU A 11 2.22 -14.49 -2.78
CA LEU A 11 3.19 -13.40 -2.84
C LEU A 11 2.57 -12.06 -2.42
N LYS A 12 1.31 -11.79 -2.79
CA LYS A 12 0.57 -10.61 -2.30
C LYS A 12 0.36 -10.66 -0.80
N ALA A 13 -0.11 -11.79 -0.27
CA ALA A 13 -0.33 -11.96 1.17
C ALA A 13 0.98 -11.80 1.97
N LEU A 14 2.10 -12.30 1.44
CA LEU A 14 3.42 -12.10 2.02
C LEU A 14 3.81 -10.61 2.05
N ALA A 15 3.65 -9.90 0.93
CA ALA A 15 3.95 -8.47 0.85
C ALA A 15 3.09 -7.66 1.82
N ASP A 16 1.78 -7.93 1.87
CA ASP A 16 0.83 -7.27 2.78
C ASP A 16 1.24 -7.48 4.24
N SER A 17 1.58 -8.72 4.60
CA SER A 17 2.04 -9.08 5.96
C SER A 17 3.34 -8.36 6.34
N ALA A 18 4.33 -8.32 5.45
CA ALA A 18 5.60 -7.65 5.72
C ALA A 18 5.45 -6.13 5.90
N ILE A 19 4.61 -5.50 5.07
CA ILE A 19 4.30 -4.06 5.18
C ILE A 19 3.57 -3.79 6.49
N HIS A 20 2.56 -4.60 6.82
CA HIS A 20 1.80 -4.46 8.07
C HIS A 20 2.71 -4.57 9.30
N GLN A 21 3.55 -5.61 9.38
CA GLN A 21 4.49 -5.81 10.49
C GLN A 21 5.46 -4.63 10.64
N THR A 22 5.96 -4.10 9.52
CA THR A 22 6.86 -2.95 9.53
C THR A 22 6.17 -1.70 10.10
N LEU A 23 4.92 -1.45 9.69
CA LEU A 23 4.15 -0.30 10.18
C LEU A 23 3.84 -0.41 11.67
N VAL A 24 3.41 -1.59 12.13
CA VAL A 24 3.18 -1.85 13.56
C VAL A 24 4.46 -1.61 14.35
N ALA A 25 5.57 -2.17 13.90
CA ALA A 25 6.87 -2.03 14.54
C ALA A 25 7.37 -0.58 14.64
N LEU A 26 7.04 0.28 13.68
CA LEU A 26 7.35 1.72 13.72
C LEU A 26 6.50 2.44 14.77
N ILE A 27 5.20 2.16 14.79
CA ILE A 27 4.25 2.79 15.71
C ILE A 27 4.56 2.40 17.16
N GLU A 28 4.86 1.12 17.41
CA GLU A 28 5.28 0.63 18.74
C GLU A 28 6.56 1.28 19.26
N ARG A 29 7.42 1.76 18.35
CA ARG A 29 8.64 2.51 18.68
C ARG A 29 8.40 4.02 18.87
N GLY A 30 7.15 4.46 18.84
CA GLY A 30 6.75 5.85 19.06
C GLY A 30 6.78 6.74 17.81
N VAL A 31 6.94 6.16 16.61
CA VAL A 31 6.77 6.93 15.36
C VAL A 31 5.28 7.24 15.20
N SER A 32 4.93 8.50 14.94
CA SER A 32 3.54 8.87 14.72
C SER A 32 2.98 8.16 13.48
N PHE A 33 1.68 7.90 13.47
CA PHE A 33 1.03 7.28 12.33
C PHE A 33 1.23 8.11 11.05
N GLU A 34 1.11 9.44 11.13
CA GLU A 34 1.33 10.33 9.98
C GLU A 34 2.76 10.20 9.44
N THR A 35 3.75 10.16 10.34
CA THR A 35 5.16 10.01 9.96
C THR A 35 5.41 8.64 9.31
N ALA A 36 4.84 7.57 9.86
CA ALA A 36 4.98 6.23 9.30
C ALA A 36 4.37 6.14 7.89
N MET A 37 3.20 6.75 7.67
CA MET A 37 2.54 6.80 6.36
C MET A 37 3.33 7.64 5.35
N ASP A 38 3.80 8.82 5.76
CA ASP A 38 4.67 9.66 4.92
C ASP A 38 5.91 8.90 4.45
N ARG A 39 6.59 8.22 5.37
CA ARG A 39 7.79 7.42 5.04
C ARG A 39 7.47 6.24 4.13
N LEU A 40 6.34 5.54 4.34
CA LEU A 40 5.92 4.44 3.48
C LEU A 40 5.66 4.93 2.05
N LEU A 41 4.85 5.97 1.88
CA LEU A 41 4.48 6.50 0.57
C LEU A 41 5.69 7.09 -0.16
N THR A 42 6.55 7.82 0.55
CA THR A 42 7.80 8.37 -0.01
C THR A 42 8.73 7.25 -0.49
N THR A 43 8.88 6.19 0.30
CA THR A 43 9.72 5.05 -0.06
C THR A 43 9.15 4.32 -1.29
N ALA A 44 7.83 4.09 -1.32
CA ALA A 44 7.16 3.49 -2.47
C ALA A 44 7.36 4.32 -3.74
N ALA A 45 7.18 5.63 -3.66
CA ALA A 45 7.41 6.54 -4.78
C ALA A 45 8.84 6.49 -5.30
N ALA A 46 9.83 6.49 -4.40
CA ALA A 46 11.25 6.38 -4.77
C ALA A 46 11.55 5.05 -5.46
N GLN A 47 10.96 3.93 -5.01
CA GLN A 47 11.14 2.63 -5.66
C GLN A 47 10.56 2.62 -7.07
N ILE A 48 9.33 3.13 -7.26
CA ILE A 48 8.69 3.20 -8.58
C ILE A 48 9.51 4.10 -9.49
N ALA A 49 9.93 5.28 -9.01
CA ALA A 49 10.70 6.22 -9.82
C ALA A 49 12.04 5.64 -10.27
N ARG A 50 12.68 4.82 -9.43
CA ARG A 50 13.93 4.13 -9.78
C ARG A 50 13.74 3.09 -10.89
N HIS A 51 12.57 2.43 -10.96
CA HIS A 51 12.33 1.34 -11.91
C HIS A 51 11.59 1.78 -13.18
N GLU A 52 10.69 2.76 -13.08
CA GLU A 52 9.79 3.19 -14.16
C GLU A 52 9.93 4.67 -14.54
N GLY A 53 10.71 5.44 -13.78
CA GLY A 53 10.91 6.87 -13.99
C GLY A 53 9.87 7.76 -13.30
N ALA A 54 10.20 9.04 -13.18
CA ALA A 54 9.42 10.02 -12.42
C ALA A 54 8.03 10.28 -13.03
N GLU A 55 7.92 10.37 -14.35
CA GLU A 55 6.63 10.62 -15.01
C GLU A 55 5.63 9.48 -14.78
N GLN A 56 6.09 8.23 -14.93
CA GLN A 56 5.27 7.06 -14.75
C GLN A 56 4.83 6.91 -13.29
N THR A 57 5.74 7.19 -12.35
CA THR A 57 5.44 7.26 -10.92
C THR A 57 4.28 8.23 -10.66
N ALA A 58 4.35 9.45 -11.21
CA ALA A 58 3.29 10.44 -11.05
C ALA A 58 1.95 9.98 -11.65
N ARG A 59 1.96 9.26 -12.78
CA ARG A 59 0.75 8.67 -13.37
C ARG A 59 0.12 7.61 -12.46
N ILE A 60 0.94 6.74 -11.86
CA ILE A 60 0.48 5.69 -10.94
C ILE A 60 -0.21 6.32 -9.72
N PHE A 61 0.41 7.30 -9.07
CA PHE A 61 -0.19 7.96 -7.91
C PHE A 61 -1.48 8.70 -8.24
N ARG A 62 -1.57 9.38 -9.39
CA ARG A 62 -2.82 10.01 -9.84
C ARG A 62 -3.94 8.99 -10.04
N SER A 63 -3.65 7.89 -10.73
CA SER A 63 -4.62 6.80 -10.92
C SER A 63 -5.08 6.20 -9.60
N MET A 64 -4.18 6.05 -8.63
CA MET A 64 -4.52 5.61 -7.28
C MET A 64 -5.45 6.59 -6.56
N ALA A 65 -5.15 7.89 -6.62
CA ALA A 65 -6.03 8.92 -6.07
C ALA A 65 -7.42 8.90 -6.72
N ASP A 66 -7.49 8.77 -8.04
CA ASP A 66 -8.76 8.67 -8.78
C ASP A 66 -9.56 7.41 -8.36
N ASN A 67 -8.88 6.27 -8.15
CA ASN A 67 -9.51 5.05 -7.67
C ASN A 67 -10.11 5.22 -6.27
N ILE A 68 -9.39 5.88 -5.37
CA ILE A 68 -9.88 6.17 -4.01
C ILE A 68 -11.11 7.07 -4.08
N GLN A 69 -11.08 8.13 -4.88
CA GLN A 69 -12.23 9.03 -5.09
C GLN A 69 -13.44 8.30 -5.67
N ARG A 70 -13.23 7.27 -6.50
CA ARG A 70 -14.29 6.38 -7.01
C ARG A 70 -14.80 5.36 -5.97
N GLY A 71 -14.28 5.36 -4.75
CA GLY A 71 -14.76 4.51 -3.67
C GLY A 71 -14.03 3.17 -3.52
N ALA A 72 -12.80 3.04 -4.02
CA ALA A 72 -12.00 1.81 -3.85
C ALA A 72 -11.82 1.38 -2.37
N LEU A 73 -11.97 2.32 -1.43
CA LEU A 73 -11.83 2.07 0.01
C LEU A 73 -13.16 1.90 0.76
N VAL A 74 -14.32 1.98 0.09
CA VAL A 74 -15.64 1.88 0.74
C VAL A 74 -15.80 0.57 1.53
N ALA A 75 -15.22 -0.53 1.06
CA ALA A 75 -15.26 -1.81 1.77
C ALA A 75 -14.41 -1.82 3.05
N VAL A 76 -13.34 -1.02 3.08
CA VAL A 76 -12.49 -0.85 4.27
C VAL A 76 -13.23 -0.03 5.32
N GLU A 77 -13.83 1.09 4.93
CA GLU A 77 -14.64 1.94 5.82
C GLU A 77 -15.76 1.16 6.50
N ARG A 78 -16.52 0.37 5.72
CA ARG A 78 -17.62 -0.47 6.26
C ARG A 78 -17.16 -1.49 7.30
N ARG A 79 -15.93 -2.00 7.18
CA ARG A 79 -15.36 -2.96 8.16
C ARG A 79 -14.92 -2.27 9.44
N THR A 80 -14.41 -1.04 9.35
CA THR A 80 -14.00 -0.27 10.53
C THR A 80 -15.19 0.23 11.35
N THR A 81 -16.33 0.54 10.71
CA THR A 81 -17.55 0.99 11.41
C THR A 81 -18.41 -0.14 11.99
N ALA A 82 -18.12 -1.40 11.66
CA ALA A 82 -18.86 -2.57 12.12
C ALA A 82 -18.25 -3.23 13.38
N ASN A 83 -17.09 -2.73 13.83
CA ASN A 83 -16.40 -3.12 15.06
C ASN A 83 -16.49 -1.99 16.09
#